data_AF-R4T1I2-F1
#
_entry.id   AF-R4T1I2-F1
#
_cell.length_a   1.000
_cell.length_b   1.000
_cell.length_c   1.000
_cell.angle_alpha   90.00
_cell.angle_beta   90.00
_cell.angle_gamma   90.00
#
_symmetry.space_group_name_H-M   'P 1'
#
loop_
_entity.id
_entity.type
_entity.pdbx_description
1 polymer ?
#
loop_
_entity_poly.entity_id
_entity_poly.type
_entity_poly.pdbx_seq_one_letter_code
_entity_poly.pdbx_strand_id
1 'polypeptide(L)'
;MATSGTQRPGGRTERTRQAVLHATLDLLAERGFGELTVEAVAERSGVHKTTVYRRWSSPDGLVAAALQMGAEDDWKAPDTGSLEDDLYEVAAEVVRYFTEPALKELPTASVLAAFQSPQAAEALHDFYADRHVRMAPIAERAVARGEIPSGTDGDELVRAVCGPIFYRLFLSRERVTVAEARVTARAVAVAAREGAFTG
;
A
#
# COMPACT_ATOMS: atom_id res chain seq x y z
N MET A 1 -11.31 -45.54 3.85
CA MET A 1 -11.18 -44.44 2.87
C MET A 1 -11.87 -43.21 3.47
N ALA A 2 -11.11 -42.26 4.00
CA ALA A 2 -11.64 -40.97 4.46
C ALA A 2 -11.08 -39.90 3.53
N THR A 3 -11.96 -39.30 2.73
CA THR A 3 -11.62 -38.31 1.72
C THR A 3 -11.25 -36.99 2.37
N SER A 4 -9.99 -36.60 2.18
CA SER A 4 -9.44 -35.29 2.47
C SER A 4 -10.26 -34.20 1.77
N GLY A 5 -10.83 -33.27 2.55
CA GLY A 5 -11.59 -32.15 2.04
C GLY A 5 -10.67 -31.15 1.37
N THR A 6 -10.58 -31.20 0.04
CA THR A 6 -9.84 -30.24 -0.77
C THR A 6 -10.43 -28.84 -0.57
N GLN A 7 -9.71 -27.99 0.16
CA GLN A 7 -10.01 -26.58 0.31
C GLN A 7 -9.85 -25.91 -1.07
N ARG A 8 -10.97 -25.58 -1.72
CA ARG A 8 -10.98 -24.91 -3.02
C ARG A 8 -10.67 -23.41 -2.84
N PRO A 9 -9.74 -22.82 -3.60
CA PRO A 9 -9.57 -21.36 -3.65
C PRO A 9 -10.89 -20.73 -4.14
N GLY A 10 -11.40 -19.71 -3.44
CA GLY A 10 -12.66 -19.01 -3.81
C GLY A 10 -13.96 -19.50 -3.15
N GLY A 11 -13.89 -20.28 -2.07
CA GLY A 11 -15.07 -20.76 -1.32
C GLY A 11 -15.86 -19.68 -0.57
N ARG A 12 -16.98 -20.07 0.07
CA ARG A 12 -17.83 -19.18 0.91
C ARG A 12 -17.04 -18.37 1.93
N THR A 13 -16.01 -18.98 2.51
CA THR A 13 -15.06 -18.36 3.45
C THR A 13 -14.37 -17.12 2.88
N GLU A 14 -13.97 -17.15 1.61
CA GLU A 14 -13.25 -16.06 0.96
C GLU A 14 -14.20 -14.91 0.62
N ARG A 15 -15.41 -15.23 0.12
CA ARG A 15 -16.46 -14.22 -0.10
C ARG A 15 -16.84 -13.51 1.21
N THR A 16 -16.95 -14.26 2.31
CA THR A 16 -17.18 -13.66 3.64
C THR A 16 -16.02 -12.75 4.05
N ARG A 17 -14.76 -13.16 3.79
CA ARG A 17 -13.59 -12.33 4.07
C ARG A 17 -13.67 -11.03 3.27
N GLN A 18 -13.82 -11.11 1.95
CA GLN A 18 -13.89 -9.94 1.07
C GLN A 18 -15.06 -9.00 1.41
N ALA A 19 -16.23 -9.52 1.76
CA ALA A 19 -17.37 -8.70 2.15
C ALA A 19 -17.10 -7.91 3.43
N VAL A 20 -16.47 -8.56 4.43
CA VAL A 20 -16.08 -7.88 5.67
C VAL A 20 -15.00 -6.83 5.40
N LEU A 21 -13.98 -7.17 4.62
CA LEU A 21 -12.89 -6.25 4.35
C LEU A 21 -13.38 -5.04 3.55
N HIS A 22 -14.15 -5.22 2.48
CA HIS A 22 -14.77 -4.09 1.75
C HIS A 22 -15.61 -3.20 2.68
N ALA A 23 -16.47 -3.80 3.52
CA ALA A 23 -17.26 -3.04 4.49
C ALA A 23 -16.39 -2.24 5.47
N THR A 24 -15.26 -2.81 5.91
CA THR A 24 -14.26 -2.09 6.70
C THR A 24 -13.71 -0.89 5.94
N LEU A 25 -13.34 -1.06 4.66
CA LEU A 25 -12.79 0.03 3.84
C LEU A 25 -13.81 1.15 3.64
N ASP A 26 -15.05 0.79 3.32
CA ASP A 26 -16.14 1.75 3.12
C ASP A 26 -16.40 2.56 4.39
N LEU A 27 -16.41 1.91 5.57
CA LEU A 27 -16.64 2.59 6.83
C LEU A 27 -15.47 3.47 7.27
N LEU A 28 -14.24 3.01 7.03
CA LEU A 28 -13.04 3.84 7.22
C LEU A 28 -13.08 5.09 6.35
N ALA A 29 -13.54 4.95 5.11
CA ALA A 29 -13.68 6.04 4.17
C ALA A 29 -14.77 7.04 4.57
N GLU A 30 -15.93 6.54 4.98
CA GLU A 30 -17.08 7.38 5.34
C GLU A 30 -16.91 8.10 6.67
N ARG A 31 -16.25 7.47 7.66
CA ARG A 31 -16.32 7.88 9.08
C ARG A 31 -14.96 7.96 9.77
N GLY A 32 -13.90 7.48 9.13
CA GLY A 32 -12.57 7.41 9.72
C GLY A 32 -12.41 6.27 10.75
N PHE A 33 -11.17 6.09 11.21
CA PHE A 33 -10.81 5.00 12.13
C PHE A 33 -11.50 5.09 13.50
N GLY A 34 -11.65 6.29 14.05
CA GLY A 34 -12.23 6.49 15.40
C GLY A 34 -13.68 6.04 15.55
N GLU A 35 -14.42 5.96 14.44
CA GLU A 35 -15.81 5.49 14.41
C GLU A 35 -15.96 4.05 13.90
N LEU A 36 -14.85 3.38 13.55
CA LEU A 36 -14.89 2.00 13.08
C LEU A 36 -15.17 1.03 14.23
N THR A 37 -16.26 0.28 14.11
CA THR A 37 -16.64 -0.77 15.08
C THR A 37 -16.89 -2.09 14.38
N VAL A 38 -16.67 -3.19 15.11
CA VAL A 38 -16.95 -4.55 14.60
C VAL A 38 -18.44 -4.70 14.30
N GLU A 39 -19.30 -4.05 15.09
CA GLU A 39 -20.74 -3.96 14.88
C GLU A 39 -21.10 -3.30 13.55
N ALA A 40 -20.57 -2.10 13.28
CA ALA A 40 -20.85 -1.39 12.05
C ALA A 40 -20.38 -2.18 10.82
N VAL A 41 -19.22 -2.84 10.93
CA VAL A 41 -18.69 -3.70 9.85
C VAL A 41 -19.55 -4.95 9.65
N ALA A 42 -20.00 -5.60 10.72
CA ALA A 42 -20.91 -6.74 10.63
C ALA A 42 -22.25 -6.36 9.97
N GLU A 43 -22.81 -5.22 10.35
CA GLU A 43 -24.03 -4.68 9.75
C GLU A 43 -23.84 -4.37 8.25
N ARG A 44 -22.78 -3.62 7.90
CA ARG A 44 -22.51 -3.23 6.49
C ARG A 44 -22.18 -4.43 5.60
N SER A 45 -21.40 -5.39 6.09
CA SER A 45 -21.02 -6.58 5.32
C SER A 45 -22.14 -7.63 5.21
N GLY A 46 -23.19 -7.52 6.03
CA GLY A 46 -24.23 -8.54 6.18
C GLY A 46 -23.71 -9.84 6.82
N VAL A 47 -22.50 -9.84 7.39
CA VAL A 47 -21.90 -11.02 8.04
C VAL A 47 -22.23 -10.99 9.52
N HIS A 48 -22.68 -12.14 10.05
CA HIS A 48 -23.08 -12.24 11.44
C HIS A 48 -21.98 -11.80 12.41
N LYS A 49 -22.32 -10.94 13.38
CA LYS A 49 -21.40 -10.33 14.36
C LYS A 49 -20.42 -11.34 14.97
N THR A 50 -20.90 -12.49 15.43
CA THR A 50 -20.04 -13.54 16.03
C THR A 50 -18.98 -14.09 15.08
N THR A 51 -19.24 -14.11 13.77
CA THR A 51 -18.26 -14.51 12.76
C THR A 51 -17.19 -13.45 12.57
N VAL A 52 -17.58 -12.17 12.59
CA VAL A 52 -16.61 -11.06 12.49
C VAL A 52 -15.72 -11.00 13.73
N TYR A 53 -16.32 -11.04 14.92
CA TYR A 53 -15.57 -11.08 16.19
C TYR A 53 -14.60 -12.25 16.28
N ARG A 54 -15.02 -13.47 15.89
CA ARG A 54 -14.14 -14.64 15.96
C ARG A 54 -12.90 -14.53 15.06
N ARG A 55 -13.01 -13.81 13.93
CA ARG A 55 -11.95 -13.75 12.92
C ARG A 55 -11.01 -12.56 13.07
N TRP A 56 -11.56 -11.39 13.37
CA TRP A 56 -10.79 -10.14 13.40
C TRP A 56 -10.72 -9.50 14.78
N SER A 57 -11.61 -9.88 15.70
CA SER A 57 -11.63 -9.50 17.12
C SER A 57 -11.85 -8.00 17.44
N SER A 58 -11.23 -7.10 16.68
CA SER A 58 -11.18 -5.65 16.92
C SER A 58 -11.20 -4.87 15.61
N PRO A 59 -11.50 -3.54 15.66
CA PRO A 59 -11.30 -2.63 14.53
C PRO A 59 -9.86 -2.68 13.98
N ASP A 60 -8.85 -2.75 14.86
CA ASP A 60 -7.44 -2.88 14.50
C ASP A 60 -7.18 -4.12 13.64
N GLY A 61 -7.72 -5.28 14.04
CA GLY A 61 -7.59 -6.52 13.28
C GLY A 61 -8.32 -6.48 11.94
N LEU A 62 -9.40 -5.69 11.83
CA LEU A 62 -10.10 -5.46 10.57
C LEU A 62 -9.26 -4.60 9.62
N VAL A 63 -8.60 -3.54 10.13
CA VAL A 63 -7.70 -2.70 9.32
C VAL A 63 -6.47 -3.48 8.87
N ALA A 64 -5.85 -4.24 9.77
CA ALA A 64 -4.69 -5.07 9.44
C ALA A 64 -5.02 -6.08 8.33
N ALA A 65 -6.17 -6.76 8.43
CA ALA A 65 -6.60 -7.71 7.41
C ALA A 65 -6.98 -7.04 6.07
N ALA A 66 -7.51 -5.82 6.13
CA ALA A 66 -7.78 -5.02 4.94
C ALA A 66 -6.50 -4.63 4.20
N LEU A 67 -5.45 -4.23 4.94
CA LEU A 67 -4.13 -3.95 4.39
C LEU A 67 -3.49 -5.19 3.75
N GLN A 68 -3.61 -6.34 4.42
CA GLN A 68 -3.12 -7.62 3.89
C GLN A 68 -3.84 -8.00 2.59
N MET A 69 -5.16 -7.79 2.48
CA MET A 69 -5.89 -8.01 1.23
C MET A 69 -5.40 -7.10 0.10
N GLY A 70 -5.01 -5.86 0.41
CA GLY A 70 -4.39 -4.97 -0.57
C GLY A 70 -3.02 -5.49 -1.06
N ALA A 71 -2.24 -6.13 -0.19
CA ALA A 71 -0.98 -6.76 -0.57
C ALA A 71 -1.15 -7.99 -1.48
N GLU A 72 -2.34 -8.61 -1.54
CA GLU A 72 -2.62 -9.76 -2.42
C GLU A 72 -2.83 -9.38 -3.90
N ASP A 73 -2.57 -8.13 -4.29
CA ASP A 73 -2.70 -7.67 -5.67
C ASP A 73 -1.63 -8.23 -6.64
N ASP A 74 -1.85 -8.03 -7.94
CA ASP A 74 -0.94 -8.47 -9.01
C ASP A 74 0.02 -7.36 -9.45
N TRP A 75 0.27 -6.37 -8.59
CA TRP A 75 1.10 -5.22 -8.91
C TRP A 75 2.52 -5.62 -9.32
N LYS A 76 3.04 -4.94 -10.33
CA LYS A 76 4.39 -5.14 -10.88
C LYS A 76 5.10 -3.79 -11.01
N ALA A 77 6.41 -3.81 -10.79
CA ALA A 77 7.27 -2.67 -11.08
C ALA A 77 7.04 -2.16 -12.52
N PRO A 78 6.88 -0.83 -12.71
CA PRO A 78 6.90 -0.22 -14.03
C PRO A 78 8.18 -0.60 -14.77
N ASP A 79 8.12 -0.75 -16.10
CA ASP A 79 9.28 -0.96 -16.98
C ASP A 79 9.12 -0.13 -18.25
N THR A 80 9.35 1.16 -18.10
CA THR A 80 9.22 2.21 -19.11
C THR A 80 10.47 2.35 -19.98
N GLY A 81 11.58 1.73 -19.55
CA GLY A 81 12.88 1.79 -20.22
C GLY A 81 13.83 2.89 -19.71
N SER A 82 13.44 3.70 -18.73
CA SER A 82 14.31 4.65 -18.05
C SER A 82 14.10 4.66 -16.54
N LEU A 83 15.15 4.90 -15.75
CA LEU A 83 15.02 4.98 -14.29
C LEU A 83 14.07 6.12 -13.88
N GLU A 84 14.19 7.28 -14.53
CA GLU A 84 13.40 8.46 -14.18
C GLU A 84 11.90 8.24 -14.43
N ASP A 85 11.54 7.58 -15.53
CA ASP A 85 10.14 7.29 -15.84
C ASP A 85 9.59 6.15 -14.97
N ASP A 86 10.39 5.13 -14.64
CA ASP A 86 10.00 4.08 -13.70
C ASP A 86 9.72 4.67 -12.30
N LEU A 87 10.60 5.55 -11.81
CA LEU A 87 10.43 6.27 -10.54
C LEU A 87 9.22 7.23 -10.59
N TYR A 88 8.98 7.87 -11.73
CA TYR A 88 7.81 8.71 -11.93
C TYR A 88 6.52 7.91 -11.82
N GLU A 89 6.43 6.74 -12.46
CA GLU A 89 5.21 5.93 -12.40
C GLU A 89 4.90 5.47 -10.98
N VAL A 90 5.92 5.06 -10.21
CA VAL A 90 5.78 4.73 -8.78
C VAL A 90 5.26 5.94 -8.00
N ALA A 91 5.91 7.09 -8.15
CA ALA A 91 5.54 8.30 -7.42
C ALA A 91 4.15 8.83 -7.83
N ALA A 92 3.80 8.75 -9.11
CA ALA A 92 2.51 9.17 -9.63
C ALA A 92 1.40 8.22 -9.18
N GLU A 93 1.67 6.93 -9.06
CA GLU A 93 0.75 5.95 -8.47
C GLU A 93 0.43 6.30 -7.02
N VAL A 94 1.43 6.65 -6.20
CA VAL A 94 1.19 7.16 -4.84
C VAL A 94 0.31 8.41 -4.88
N VAL A 95 0.62 9.39 -5.72
CA VAL A 95 -0.23 10.59 -5.82
C VAL A 95 -1.67 10.23 -6.16
N ARG A 96 -1.91 9.38 -7.17
CA ARG A 96 -3.26 8.96 -7.58
C ARG A 96 -3.98 8.27 -6.43
N TYR A 97 -3.35 7.29 -5.80
CA TYR A 97 -3.94 6.55 -4.69
C TYR A 97 -4.34 7.45 -3.54
N PHE A 98 -3.60 8.51 -3.23
CA PHE A 98 -3.89 9.37 -2.07
C PHE A 98 -4.67 10.66 -2.41
N THR A 99 -4.95 10.94 -3.69
CA THR A 99 -5.65 12.18 -4.10
C THR A 99 -6.92 11.95 -4.92
N GLU A 100 -7.05 10.81 -5.59
CA GLU A 100 -8.26 10.50 -6.36
C GLU A 100 -9.43 10.17 -5.41
N PRO A 101 -10.60 10.84 -5.53
CA PRO A 101 -11.73 10.61 -4.63
C PRO A 101 -12.20 9.17 -4.54
N ALA A 102 -12.04 8.39 -5.62
CA ALA A 102 -12.42 6.99 -5.67
C ALA A 102 -11.43 6.06 -4.95
N LEU A 103 -10.21 6.52 -4.69
CA LEU A 103 -9.11 5.68 -4.18
C LEU A 103 -8.59 6.12 -2.81
N LYS A 104 -8.55 7.44 -2.54
CA LYS A 104 -7.81 8.07 -1.42
C LYS A 104 -8.20 7.63 -0.03
N GLU A 105 -9.45 7.25 0.16
CA GLU A 105 -9.99 7.06 1.48
C GLU A 105 -9.34 5.86 2.21
N LEU A 106 -9.17 4.75 1.50
CA LEU A 106 -8.51 3.55 2.01
C LEU A 106 -7.07 3.80 2.46
N PRO A 107 -6.14 4.20 1.56
CA PRO A 107 -4.74 4.33 1.92
C PRO A 107 -4.53 5.44 2.96
N THR A 108 -5.32 6.53 2.92
CA THR A 108 -5.29 7.55 3.98
C THR A 108 -5.72 6.97 5.34
N ALA A 109 -6.82 6.23 5.39
CA ALA A 109 -7.29 5.62 6.63
C ALA A 109 -6.29 4.60 7.19
N SER A 110 -5.62 3.82 6.33
CA SER A 110 -4.57 2.89 6.76
C SER A 110 -3.39 3.59 7.41
N VAL A 111 -2.92 4.70 6.84
CA VAL A 111 -1.84 5.51 7.44
C VAL A 111 -2.30 6.05 8.80
N LEU A 112 -3.52 6.59 8.90
CA LEU A 112 -4.05 7.12 10.16
C LEU A 112 -4.23 6.05 11.23
N ALA A 113 -4.61 4.83 10.85
CA ALA A 113 -4.74 3.70 11.75
C ALA A 113 -3.39 3.25 12.31
N ALA A 114 -2.33 3.27 11.49
CA ALA A 114 -0.97 2.95 11.93
C ALA A 114 -0.44 3.89 13.04
N PHE A 115 -0.90 5.14 13.09
CA PHE A 115 -0.56 6.06 14.20
C PHE A 115 -1.30 5.74 15.52
N GLN A 116 -2.35 4.92 15.47
CA GLN A 116 -3.23 4.66 16.61
C GLN A 116 -3.15 3.22 17.12
N SER A 117 -2.68 2.28 16.29
CA SER A 117 -2.61 0.86 16.62
C SER A 117 -1.26 0.26 16.21
N PRO A 118 -0.53 -0.39 17.14
CA PRO A 118 0.68 -1.14 16.82
C PRO A 118 0.43 -2.25 15.80
N GLN A 119 -0.73 -2.91 15.85
CA GLN A 119 -1.09 -3.98 14.91
C GLN A 119 -1.30 -3.43 13.49
N ALA A 120 -1.97 -2.27 13.36
CA ALA A 120 -2.12 -1.62 12.07
C ALA A 120 -0.77 -1.08 11.54
N ALA A 121 0.11 -0.61 12.42
CA ALA A 121 1.45 -0.18 12.06
C ALA A 121 2.31 -1.33 11.52
N GLU A 122 2.26 -2.50 12.16
CA GLU A 122 2.92 -3.72 11.69
C GLU A 122 2.37 -4.16 10.33
N ALA A 123 1.05 -4.20 10.16
CA ALA A 123 0.43 -4.55 8.88
C ALA A 123 0.79 -3.57 7.75
N LEU A 124 0.88 -2.27 8.05
CA LEU A 124 1.30 -1.26 7.07
C LEU A 124 2.79 -1.40 6.74
N HIS A 125 3.62 -1.70 7.73
CA HIS A 125 5.03 -2.00 7.53
C HIS A 125 5.22 -3.20 6.59
N ASP A 126 4.54 -4.31 6.86
CA ASP A 126 4.61 -5.52 6.04
C ASP A 126 4.13 -5.27 4.60
N PHE A 127 3.04 -4.51 4.43
CA PHE A 127 2.55 -4.09 3.12
C PHE A 127 3.62 -3.35 2.32
N TYR A 128 4.28 -2.37 2.93
CA TYR A 128 5.33 -1.62 2.23
C TYR A 128 6.59 -2.46 2.05
N ALA A 129 7.00 -3.30 2.99
CA ALA A 129 8.15 -4.18 2.85
C ALA A 129 8.02 -5.08 1.61
N ASP A 130 6.85 -5.68 1.42
CA ASP A 130 6.56 -6.48 0.24
C ASP A 130 6.54 -5.64 -1.06
N ARG A 131 5.98 -4.41 -1.03
CA ARG A 131 6.05 -3.49 -2.17
C ARG A 131 7.48 -3.09 -2.55
N HIS A 132 8.37 -2.89 -1.58
CA HIS A 132 9.79 -2.62 -1.86
C HIS A 132 10.46 -3.80 -2.55
N VAL A 133 10.23 -5.03 -2.10
CA VAL A 133 10.71 -6.26 -2.79
C VAL A 133 10.23 -6.30 -4.23
N ARG A 134 8.95 -5.96 -4.48
CA ARG A 134 8.39 -5.91 -5.84
C ARG A 134 8.94 -4.76 -6.69
N MET A 135 9.52 -3.73 -6.08
CA MET A 135 10.15 -2.59 -6.76
C MET A 135 11.64 -2.80 -7.07
N ALA A 136 12.30 -3.78 -6.44
CA ALA A 136 13.72 -4.09 -6.68
C ALA A 136 14.11 -4.18 -8.18
N PRO A 137 13.28 -4.73 -9.09
CA PRO A 137 13.59 -4.78 -10.51
C PRO A 137 13.86 -3.41 -11.16
N ILE A 138 13.35 -2.30 -10.63
CA ILE A 138 13.60 -0.95 -11.18
C ILE A 138 15.10 -0.62 -11.12
N ALA A 139 15.71 -0.79 -9.94
CA ALA A 139 17.13 -0.52 -9.75
C ALA A 139 17.99 -1.51 -10.54
N GLU A 140 17.64 -2.80 -10.53
CA GLU A 140 18.35 -3.84 -11.28
C GLU A 140 18.41 -3.53 -12.77
N ARG A 141 17.27 -3.16 -13.38
CA ARG A 141 17.23 -2.83 -14.81
C ARG A 141 17.98 -1.53 -15.11
N ALA A 142 17.89 -0.51 -14.24
CA ALA A 142 18.64 0.72 -14.42
C ALA A 142 20.16 0.50 -14.36
N VAL A 143 20.65 -0.36 -13.45
CA VAL A 143 22.05 -0.80 -13.42
C VAL A 143 22.42 -1.54 -14.70
N ALA A 144 21.58 -2.48 -15.16
CA ALA A 144 21.84 -3.24 -16.39
C ALA A 144 21.92 -2.35 -17.64
N ARG A 145 21.17 -1.24 -17.66
CA ARG A 145 21.23 -0.21 -18.72
C ARG A 145 22.39 0.77 -18.57
N GLY A 146 23.14 0.72 -17.47
CA GLY A 146 24.24 1.64 -17.17
C GLY A 146 23.76 3.05 -16.78
N GLU A 147 22.52 3.20 -16.33
CA GLU A 147 21.99 4.49 -15.89
C GLU A 147 22.48 4.88 -14.49
N ILE A 148 22.75 3.92 -13.63
CA ILE A 148 23.18 4.13 -12.24
C ILE A 148 24.27 3.15 -11.84
N PRO A 149 25.09 3.45 -10.81
CA PRO A 149 26.14 2.55 -10.36
C PRO A 149 25.62 1.23 -9.81
N SER A 150 26.39 0.16 -9.98
CA SER A 150 26.16 -1.11 -9.30
C SER A 150 26.22 -0.93 -7.78
N GLY A 151 25.35 -1.63 -7.04
CA GLY A 151 25.27 -1.51 -5.58
C GLY A 151 24.37 -0.37 -5.09
N THR A 152 23.62 0.26 -5.99
CA THR A 152 22.56 1.21 -5.62
C THR A 152 21.46 0.50 -4.80
N ASP A 153 21.12 1.05 -3.64
CA ASP A 153 20.00 0.61 -2.80
C ASP A 153 18.66 1.00 -3.45
N GLY A 154 17.98 0.00 -4.01
CA GLY A 154 16.68 0.18 -4.65
C GLY A 154 15.57 0.60 -3.68
N ASP A 155 15.65 0.19 -2.41
CA ASP A 155 14.65 0.56 -1.42
C ASP A 155 14.79 2.04 -1.06
N GLU A 156 16.03 2.53 -0.97
CA GLU A 156 16.29 3.95 -0.69
C GLU A 156 15.86 4.85 -1.86
N LEU A 157 15.97 4.38 -3.12
CA LEU A 157 15.40 5.11 -4.27
C LEU A 157 13.89 5.31 -4.12
N VAL A 158 13.18 4.27 -3.72
CA VAL A 158 11.72 4.31 -3.51
C VAL A 158 11.37 5.22 -2.34
N ARG A 159 12.09 5.11 -1.21
CA ARG A 159 11.89 6.00 -0.06
C ARG A 159 12.14 7.46 -0.43
N ALA A 160 13.21 7.73 -1.17
CA ALA A 160 13.56 9.08 -1.62
C ALA A 160 12.53 9.65 -2.61
N VAL A 161 11.96 8.83 -3.50
CA VAL A 161 10.97 9.32 -4.47
C VAL A 161 9.58 9.55 -3.85
N CYS A 162 9.18 8.71 -2.90
CA CYS A 162 7.86 8.79 -2.26
C CYS A 162 7.85 9.73 -1.04
N GLY A 163 8.97 9.88 -0.33
CA GLY A 163 9.07 10.65 0.91
C GLY A 163 8.57 12.10 0.79
N PRO A 164 9.02 12.89 -0.22
CA PRO A 164 8.54 14.26 -0.43
C PRO A 164 7.05 14.35 -0.77
N ILE A 165 6.45 13.31 -1.34
CA ILE A 165 5.00 13.23 -1.58
C ILE A 165 4.28 13.00 -0.26
N PHE A 166 4.72 12.03 0.54
CA PHE A 166 4.13 11.75 1.85
C PHE A 166 4.25 12.92 2.83
N TYR A 167 5.38 13.63 2.82
CA TYR A 167 5.54 14.86 3.60
C TYR A 167 4.43 15.88 3.25
N ARG A 168 4.20 16.11 1.95
CA ARG A 168 3.16 17.03 1.48
C ARG A 168 1.76 16.57 1.81
N LEU A 169 1.47 15.28 1.66
CA LEU A 169 0.15 14.71 1.95
C LEU A 169 -0.18 14.78 3.45
N PHE A 170 0.74 14.34 4.30
CA PHE A 170 0.43 14.05 5.71
C PHE A 170 0.93 15.10 6.70
N LEU A 171 2.06 15.73 6.43
CA LEU A 171 2.68 16.67 7.37
C LEU A 171 2.34 18.12 7.03
N SER A 172 2.71 18.60 5.84
CA SER A 172 2.40 19.98 5.43
C SER A 172 0.99 20.16 4.86
N ARG A 173 0.30 19.05 4.53
CA ARG A 173 -1.08 19.01 4.01
C ARG A 173 -1.30 19.90 2.79
N GLU A 174 -0.33 19.90 1.89
CA GLU A 174 -0.38 20.60 0.62
C GLU A 174 -1.25 19.84 -0.39
N ARG A 175 -1.80 20.55 -1.38
CA ARG A 175 -2.38 19.91 -2.56
C ARG A 175 -1.25 19.29 -3.38
N VAL A 176 -1.31 17.98 -3.58
CA VAL A 176 -0.34 17.24 -4.39
C VAL A 176 -0.96 16.84 -5.73
N THR A 177 -0.17 16.90 -6.79
CA THR A 177 -0.50 16.46 -8.14
C THR A 177 0.62 15.61 -8.72
N VAL A 178 0.40 15.01 -9.89
CA VAL A 178 1.43 14.22 -10.57
C VAL A 178 2.62 15.08 -11.04
N ALA A 179 2.51 16.42 -10.99
CA ALA A 179 3.64 17.31 -11.26
C ALA A 179 4.72 17.17 -10.19
N GLU A 180 4.35 17.08 -8.90
CA GLU A 180 5.29 16.85 -7.80
C GLU A 180 6.00 15.49 -7.91
N ALA A 181 5.29 14.46 -8.40
CA ALA A 181 5.87 13.15 -8.67
C ALA A 181 6.99 13.23 -9.73
N ARG A 182 6.75 13.97 -10.83
CA ARG A 182 7.77 14.18 -11.88
C ARG A 182 9.01 14.89 -11.36
N VAL A 183 8.82 15.94 -10.57
CA VAL A 183 9.94 16.70 -9.97
C VAL A 183 10.79 15.80 -9.08
N THR A 184 10.14 14.99 -8.24
CA THR A 184 10.85 14.14 -7.28
C THR A 184 11.55 12.98 -7.98
N ALA A 185 10.90 12.33 -8.95
CA ALA A 185 11.51 11.29 -9.78
C ALA A 185 12.77 11.78 -10.50
N ARG A 186 12.72 12.96 -11.12
CA ARG A 186 13.89 13.57 -11.75
C ARG A 186 15.02 13.84 -10.77
N ALA A 187 14.70 14.42 -9.60
CA ALA A 187 15.70 14.73 -8.58
C ALA A 187 16.41 13.46 -8.06
N VAL A 188 15.64 12.42 -7.77
CA VAL A 188 16.16 11.13 -7.29
C VAL A 188 16.98 10.43 -8.38
N ALA A 189 16.51 10.42 -9.64
CA ALA A 189 17.27 9.83 -10.75
C ALA A 189 18.61 10.53 -10.99
N VAL A 190 18.67 11.87 -10.86
CA VAL A 190 19.93 12.62 -10.90
C VAL A 190 20.85 12.22 -9.75
N ALA A 191 20.36 12.20 -8.51
CA ALA A 191 21.17 11.81 -7.36
C ALA A 191 21.67 10.35 -7.46
N ALA A 192 20.86 9.44 -8.01
CA ALA A 192 21.23 8.05 -8.22
C ALA A 192 22.33 7.87 -9.25
N ARG A 193 22.31 8.63 -10.35
CA ARG A 193 23.37 8.65 -11.35
C ARG A 193 24.72 9.04 -10.74
N GLU A 194 24.71 9.94 -9.76
CA GLU A 194 25.89 10.40 -9.02
C GLU A 194 26.30 9.45 -7.87
N GLY A 195 25.60 8.33 -7.69
CA GLY A 195 25.93 7.35 -6.64
C GLY A 195 25.48 7.74 -5.23
N ALA A 196 24.53 8.68 -5.07
CA ALA A 196 24.05 9.09 -3.74
C ALA A 196 23.39 7.95 -2.95
N PHE A 197 23.02 6.86 -3.61
CA PHE A 197 22.33 5.70 -3.05
C PHE A 197 23.18 4.42 -3.09
N THR A 198 24.49 4.51 -3.34
CA THR A 198 25.39 3.36 -3.21
C THR A 198 25.89 3.25 -1.78
N GLY A 199 25.78 2.05 -1.20
CA GLY A 199 26.33 1.72 0.12
C GLY A 199 27.84 1.51 0.14
#